data_AF-A0A3D5SMA8-F1
#
_entry.id   AF-A0A3D5SMA8-F1
#
_cell.length_a   1.000
_cell.length_b   1.000
_cell.length_c   1.000
_cell.angle_alpha   90.00
_cell.angle_beta   90.00
_cell.angle_gamma   90.00
#
_symmetry.space_group_name_H-M   'P 1'
#
loop_
_entity.id
_entity.type
_entity.pdbx_description
1 polymer ?
#
loop_
_entity_poly.entity_id
_entity_poly.type
_entity_poly.pdbx_seq_one_letter_code
_entity_poly.pdbx_strand_id
1 'polypeptide(L)' 'GLKEAKDLVEAAPKPVKEGVSKEEAETVRQKLADAGATVEVK' A
#
# COMPACT_ATOMS: atom_id res chain seq x y z
N GLY A 1 10.37 -10.83 1.28
CA GLY A 1 9.96 -12.05 2.03
C GLY A 1 8.72 -11.78 2.87
N LEU A 2 7.97 -12.82 3.25
CA LEU A 2 6.68 -12.67 3.97
C LEU A 2 6.79 -11.85 5.28
N LYS A 3 7.94 -11.94 5.96
CA LYS A 3 8.26 -11.15 7.16
C LYS A 3 8.37 -9.65 6.85
N GLU A 4 9.11 -9.27 5.80
CA GLU A 4 9.28 -7.87 5.39
C GLU A 4 7.95 -7.23 4.98
N ALA A 5 7.07 -8.00 4.32
CA ALA A 5 5.73 -7.53 3.97
C ALA A 5 4.85 -7.31 5.21
N LYS A 6 4.97 -8.19 6.22
CA LYS A 6 4.21 -8.06 7.48
C LYS A 6 4.68 -6.85 8.30
N ASP A 7 5.99 -6.68 8.48
CA ASP A 7 6.58 -5.53 9.17
C ASP A 7 6.21 -4.20 8.48
N LEU A 8 6.08 -4.19 7.14
CA LEU A 8 5.70 -3.01 6.37
C LEU A 8 4.22 -2.61 6.61
N VAL A 9 3.33 -3.58 6.74
CA VAL A 9 1.91 -3.34 7.05
C VAL A 9 1.70 -2.98 8.53
N GLU A 10 2.41 -3.64 9.46
CA GLU A 10 2.37 -3.32 10.90
C GLU A 10 2.97 -1.94 11.22
N ALA A 11 3.93 -1.47 10.42
CA ALA A 11 4.56 -0.16 10.61
C ALA A 11 3.83 1.01 9.94
N ALA A 12 2.54 0.87 9.61
CA ALA A 12 1.72 1.98 9.12
C ALA A 12 1.71 3.17 10.12
N PRO A 13 1.79 4.44 9.67
CA PRO A 13 1.74 4.91 8.27
C PRO A 13 3.14 5.03 7.65
N LYS A 14 3.61 3.99 6.96
CA LYS A 14 4.76 4.03 6.06
C LYS A 14 4.29 4.04 4.61
N PRO A 15 4.93 4.83 3.72
CA PRO A 15 4.59 4.82 2.31
C PRO A 15 4.94 3.46 1.68
N VAL A 16 3.94 2.82 1.05
CA VAL A 16 4.10 1.52 0.37
C VAL A 16 4.77 1.70 -1.01
N LYS A 17 4.55 2.85 -1.64
CA LYS A 17 5.17 3.29 -2.89
C LYS A 17 5.10 4.82 -2.96
N GLU A 18 6.20 5.48 -3.34
CA GLU A 18 6.29 6.94 -3.49
C GLU A 18 6.49 7.30 -4.97
N GLY A 19 5.90 8.40 -5.43
CA GLY A 19 6.06 8.88 -6.82
C GLY A 19 5.33 8.04 -7.88
N VAL A 20 4.29 7.30 -7.50
CA VAL A 20 3.47 6.51 -8.44
C VAL A 20 2.55 7.39 -9.27
N SER A 21 2.37 7.03 -10.53
CA SER A 21 1.35 7.60 -11.41
C SER A 21 -0.05 7.36 -10.84
N LYS A 22 -1.03 8.22 -11.16
CA LYS A 22 -2.43 8.05 -10.72
C LYS A 22 -2.99 6.66 -11.00
N GLU A 23 -2.66 6.08 -12.15
CA GLU A 23 -3.11 4.73 -12.53
C GLU A 23 -2.50 3.63 -11.64
N GLU A 24 -1.22 3.76 -11.27
CA GLU A 24 -0.57 2.84 -10.33
C GLU A 24 -1.13 3.03 -8.91
N ALA A 25 -1.38 4.27 -8.49
CA ALA A 25 -1.98 4.57 -7.20
C ALA A 25 -3.37 3.94 -7.06
N GLU A 26 -4.23 4.04 -8.09
CA GLU A 26 -5.54 3.39 -8.10
C GLU A 26 -5.44 1.86 -8.11
N THR A 27 -4.54 1.30 -8.93
CA THR A 27 -4.34 -0.15 -9.00
C THR A 27 -3.84 -0.73 -7.67
N VAL A 28 -2.91 -0.04 -7.02
CA VAL A 28 -2.39 -0.43 -5.70
C VAL A 28 -3.47 -0.24 -4.62
N ARG A 29 -4.24 0.84 -4.70
CA ARG A 29 -5.36 1.11 -3.79
C ARG A 29 -6.45 0.04 -3.91
N GLN A 30 -6.83 -0.38 -5.11
CA GLN A 30 -7.76 -1.48 -5.32
C GLN A 30 -7.24 -2.79 -4.72
N LYS A 31 -6.01 -3.19 -5.08
CA LYS A 31 -5.39 -4.44 -4.58
C LYS A 31 -5.27 -4.48 -3.06
N LEU A 32 -4.99 -3.33 -2.43
CA LEU A 32 -4.91 -3.21 -0.98
C LEU A 32 -6.31 -3.17 -0.35
N ALA A 33 -7.30 -2.52 -0.97
CA ALA A 33 -8.69 -2.51 -0.50
C ALA A 33 -9.34 -3.90 -0.55
N ASP A 34 -9.11 -4.67 -1.62
CA ASP A 34 -9.55 -6.08 -1.72
C ASP A 34 -8.89 -6.97 -0.66
N ALA A 35 -7.68 -6.61 -0.23
CA ALA A 35 -6.97 -7.25 0.89
C ALA A 35 -7.40 -6.73 2.28
N GLY A 36 -8.36 -5.81 2.37
CA GLY A 36 -8.85 -5.22 3.61
C GLY A 36 -7.99 -4.09 4.19
N ALA A 37 -7.05 -3.55 3.41
CA ALA A 37 -6.18 -2.45 3.80
C ALA A 37 -6.71 -1.08 3.32
N THR A 38 -6.49 -0.05 4.12
CA THR A 38 -6.90 1.34 3.79
C THR A 38 -5.70 2.09 3.21
N VAL A 39 -5.81 2.53 1.95
CA VAL A 39 -4.74 3.31 1.29
C VAL A 39 -5.13 4.78 1.21
N GLU A 40 -4.32 5.63 1.83
CA GLU A 40 -4.39 7.08 1.72
C GLU A 40 -3.36 7.57 0.71
N VAL A 41 -3.82 8.16 -0.39
CA VAL A 41 -2.98 8.81 -1.39
C VAL A 41 -2.92 10.30 -1.03
N LYS A 42 -1.75 10.78 -0.61
CA LYS A 42 -1.46 12.20 -0.40
C LYS A 42 -0.80 12.79 -1.64
#